data_AF-A0A496ZYB2-F1
#
_entry.id   AF-A0A496ZYB2-F1
#
_cell.length_a   1.000
_cell.length_b   1.000
_cell.length_c   1.000
_cell.angle_alpha   90.00
_cell.angle_beta   90.00
_cell.angle_gamma   90.00
#
_symmetry.space_group_name_H-M   'P 1'
#
loop_
_entity.id
_entity.type
_entity.pdbx_description
1 polymer ?
#
loop_
_entity_poly.entity_id
_entity_poly.type
_entity_poly.pdbx_seq_one_letter_code
_entity_poly.pdbx_strand_id
1 'polypeptide(L)'
;MIELSKHKRKLLAVAGLALLTIFLTVPVARAFEGRGGDVVIIGADEVIDDDLYVGAGEFILDGTVKGDLVAFGGTIEINGTIEGDLIAAGQSVTVNGTVKDDARIAGYALSIGGEVMDDLVTAGFSLEGGSGSSVGGDLIFAGYQASLAGEVAGDADLAGGAVKIAGSIE
;
A
#
# COMPACT_ATOMS: atom_id res chain seq x y z
N MET A 1 -5.43 53.71 -27.66
CA MET A 1 -4.63 52.65 -28.29
C MET A 1 -3.18 52.87 -27.90
N ILE A 2 -2.61 52.06 -26.99
CA ILE A 2 -1.26 52.30 -26.46
C ILE A 2 -0.26 51.81 -27.53
N GLU A 3 0.41 52.73 -28.22
CA GLU A 3 1.50 52.38 -29.14
C GLU A 3 2.76 52.02 -28.34
N LEU A 4 3.07 50.72 -28.27
CA LEU A 4 4.34 50.25 -27.74
C LEU A 4 5.45 50.33 -28.78
N SER A 5 6.59 50.92 -28.39
CA SER A 5 7.80 50.99 -29.22
C SER A 5 8.31 49.58 -29.59
N LYS A 6 9.03 49.51 -30.73
CA LYS A 6 9.58 48.24 -31.27
C LYS A 6 10.44 47.48 -30.25
N HIS A 7 11.13 48.19 -29.35
CA HIS A 7 11.89 47.60 -28.25
C HIS A 7 10.99 46.97 -27.17
N LYS A 8 9.93 47.65 -26.75
CA LYS A 8 9.00 47.12 -25.74
C LYS A 8 8.24 45.89 -26.24
N ARG A 9 7.90 45.83 -27.54
CA ARG A 9 7.30 44.63 -28.17
C ARG A 9 8.25 43.42 -28.17
N LYS A 10 9.54 43.64 -28.46
CA LYS A 10 10.55 42.58 -28.37
C LYS A 10 10.74 42.10 -26.93
N LEU A 11 10.76 43.02 -25.96
CA LEU A 11 10.88 42.68 -24.54
C LEU A 11 9.70 41.84 -24.04
N LEU A 12 8.47 42.21 -24.44
CA LEU A 12 7.27 41.41 -24.12
C LEU A 12 7.30 40.03 -24.79
N ALA A 13 7.76 39.94 -26.04
CA ALA A 13 7.90 38.65 -26.72
C ALA A 13 8.94 37.74 -26.05
N VAL A 14 10.08 38.30 -25.62
CA VAL A 14 11.13 37.55 -24.90
C VAL A 14 10.63 37.12 -23.51
N ALA A 15 9.95 38.00 -22.77
CA ALA A 15 9.37 37.67 -21.48
C ALA A 15 8.28 36.58 -21.62
N GLY A 16 7.44 36.66 -22.65
CA GLY A 16 6.43 35.64 -22.95
C GLY A 16 7.05 34.28 -23.31
N LEU A 17 8.13 34.27 -24.09
CA LEU A 17 8.84 33.05 -24.44
C LEU A 17 9.54 32.43 -23.23
N ALA A 18 10.13 33.26 -22.36
CA ALA A 18 10.75 32.81 -21.11
C ALA A 18 9.71 32.20 -20.14
N LEU A 19 8.53 32.81 -20.03
CA LEU A 19 7.41 32.24 -19.27
C LEU A 19 6.94 30.91 -19.85
N LEU A 20 6.80 30.80 -21.17
CA LEU A 20 6.39 29.56 -21.83
C LEU A 20 7.39 28.42 -21.57
N THR A 21 8.69 28.71 -21.58
CA THR A 21 9.72 27.71 -21.27
C THR A 21 9.66 27.21 -19.83
N ILE A 22 9.26 28.05 -18.87
CA ILE A 22 9.08 27.65 -17.46
C ILE A 22 7.90 26.68 -17.31
N PHE A 23 6.81 26.90 -18.05
CA PHE A 23 5.64 26.00 -18.04
C PHE A 23 5.90 24.67 -18.75
N LEU A 24 6.82 24.62 -19.72
CA LEU A 24 7.24 23.37 -20.39
C LEU A 24 8.14 22.48 -19.51
N THR A 25 8.71 23.03 -18.43
CA THR A 25 9.57 22.29 -17.49
C THR A 25 8.86 21.84 -16.23
N VAL A 26 7.54 22.04 -16.11
CA VAL A 26 6.80 21.54 -14.95
C VAL A 26 6.69 20.02 -15.10
N PRO A 27 7.31 19.21 -14.21
CA PRO A 27 7.15 17.77 -14.26
C PRO A 27 5.66 17.45 -14.11
N VAL A 28 5.17 16.55 -14.95
CA VAL A 28 3.79 16.05 -14.83
C VAL A 28 3.73 15.29 -13.50
N ALA A 29 3.18 15.92 -12.46
CA ALA A 29 2.93 15.26 -11.19
C ALA A 29 1.94 14.14 -11.44
N ARG A 30 2.37 12.89 -11.29
CA ARG A 30 1.47 11.75 -11.24
C ARG A 30 0.93 11.70 -9.81
N ALA A 31 -0.38 11.46 -9.68
CA ALA A 31 -1.04 11.31 -8.38
C ALA A 31 -0.94 9.86 -7.84
N PHE A 32 -0.14 9.02 -8.49
CA PHE A 32 0.15 7.64 -8.08
C PHE A 32 1.32 7.08 -8.89
N GLU A 33 2.01 6.10 -8.31
CA GLU A 33 2.99 5.27 -9.00
C GLU A 33 2.41 3.90 -9.34
N GLY A 34 2.51 3.48 -10.61
CA GLY A 34 2.00 2.19 -11.09
C GLY A 34 3.12 1.27 -11.57
N ARG A 35 3.19 0.04 -11.05
CA ARG A 35 4.17 -0.99 -11.46
C ARG A 35 3.49 -2.30 -11.85
N GLY A 36 4.09 -3.05 -12.77
CA GLY A 36 3.59 -4.37 -13.13
C GLY A 36 4.52 -5.20 -14.00
N GLY A 37 4.27 -6.50 -14.06
CA GLY A 37 5.10 -7.49 -14.74
C GLY A 37 4.99 -8.87 -14.09
N ASP A 38 5.90 -9.79 -14.42
CA ASP A 38 5.93 -11.10 -13.78
C ASP A 38 6.38 -11.00 -12.31
N VAL A 39 7.41 -10.19 -12.05
CA VAL A 39 7.97 -9.94 -10.71
C VAL A 39 8.20 -8.44 -10.52
N VAL A 40 7.72 -7.88 -9.41
CA VAL A 40 7.99 -6.50 -8.98
C VAL A 40 8.59 -6.52 -7.58
N ILE A 41 9.70 -5.82 -7.38
CA ILE A 41 10.38 -5.70 -6.08
C ILE A 41 10.58 -4.22 -5.79
N ILE A 42 10.17 -3.78 -4.59
CA ILE A 42 10.56 -2.48 -4.02
C ILE A 42 11.65 -2.78 -2.98
N GLY A 43 12.88 -2.39 -3.29
CA GLY A 43 14.04 -2.77 -2.47
C GLY A 43 14.06 -2.07 -1.10
N ALA A 44 14.81 -2.62 -0.14
CA ALA A 44 14.89 -2.09 1.23
C ALA A 44 15.30 -0.60 1.32
N ASP A 45 16.13 -0.13 0.39
CA ASP A 45 16.58 1.27 0.33
C ASP A 45 15.64 2.19 -0.49
N GLU A 46 14.58 1.63 -1.06
CA GLU A 46 13.64 2.33 -1.92
C GLU A 46 12.48 2.92 -1.11
N VAL A 47 12.18 4.18 -1.37
CA VAL A 47 11.06 4.91 -0.77
C VAL A 47 10.17 5.41 -1.90
N ILE A 48 8.91 4.98 -1.89
CA ILE A 48 7.86 5.52 -2.74
C ILE A 48 7.21 6.67 -1.97
N ASP A 49 7.40 7.90 -2.45
CA ASP A 49 6.93 9.13 -1.79
C ASP A 49 5.42 9.43 -2.01
N ASP A 50 4.66 8.47 -2.57
CA ASP A 50 3.25 8.61 -2.95
C ASP A 50 2.53 7.24 -2.84
N ASP A 51 1.29 7.16 -3.29
CA ASP A 51 0.53 5.91 -3.39
C ASP A 51 1.13 4.96 -4.45
N LEU A 52 1.19 3.67 -4.13
CA LEU A 52 1.72 2.63 -4.99
C LEU A 52 0.62 1.64 -5.43
N TYR A 53 0.51 1.45 -6.74
CA TYR A 53 -0.39 0.48 -7.36
C TYR A 53 0.42 -0.58 -8.10
N VAL A 54 0.27 -1.85 -7.72
CA VAL A 54 1.04 -2.96 -8.29
C VAL A 54 0.12 -4.05 -8.83
N GLY A 55 0.38 -4.49 -10.06
CA GLY A 55 -0.19 -5.71 -10.62
C GLY A 55 0.92 -6.63 -11.11
N ALA A 56 1.21 -7.71 -10.39
CA ALA A 56 2.33 -8.60 -10.72
C ALA A 56 2.05 -10.08 -10.42
N GLY A 57 2.77 -11.00 -11.06
CA GLY A 57 2.72 -12.42 -10.68
C GLY A 57 3.24 -12.63 -9.25
N GLU A 58 4.37 -12.01 -8.96
CA GLU A 58 5.01 -11.92 -7.64
C GLU A 58 5.32 -10.46 -7.31
N PHE A 59 4.98 -10.04 -6.09
CA PHE A 59 5.29 -8.71 -5.59
C PHE A 59 5.95 -8.80 -4.20
N ILE A 60 7.10 -8.15 -4.05
CA ILE A 60 7.84 -8.06 -2.80
C ILE A 60 8.06 -6.58 -2.45
N LEU A 61 7.64 -6.18 -1.25
CA LEU A 61 7.92 -4.86 -0.69
C LEU A 61 8.87 -5.03 0.50
N ASP A 62 10.16 -4.71 0.30
CA ASP A 62 11.15 -4.61 1.39
C ASP A 62 11.36 -3.16 1.85
N GLY A 63 11.06 -2.18 0.98
CA GLY A 63 11.25 -0.75 1.22
C GLY A 63 10.10 -0.06 1.96
N THR A 64 9.89 1.22 1.67
CA THR A 64 8.82 2.03 2.27
C THR A 64 7.89 2.62 1.22
N VAL A 65 6.58 2.56 1.47
CA VAL A 65 5.55 3.32 0.75
C VAL A 65 4.98 4.36 1.71
N LYS A 66 5.08 5.64 1.37
CA LYS A 66 4.59 6.74 2.21
C LYS A 66 3.09 7.00 2.11
N GLY A 67 2.48 6.57 1.01
CA GLY A 67 1.04 6.61 0.82
C GLY A 67 0.39 5.23 1.01
N ASP A 68 -0.68 5.01 0.29
CA ASP A 68 -1.42 3.76 0.26
C ASP A 68 -0.77 2.75 -0.69
N LEU A 69 -0.94 1.47 -0.39
CA LEU A 69 -0.53 0.37 -1.26
C LEU A 69 -1.74 -0.43 -1.75
N VAL A 70 -1.92 -0.48 -3.06
CA VAL A 70 -2.88 -1.37 -3.71
C VAL A 70 -2.14 -2.41 -4.56
N ALA A 71 -2.17 -3.68 -4.15
CA ALA A 71 -1.41 -4.75 -4.79
C ALA A 71 -2.29 -5.94 -5.20
N PHE A 72 -2.15 -6.39 -6.44
CA PHE A 72 -2.82 -7.57 -6.97
C PHE A 72 -1.81 -8.54 -7.58
N GLY A 73 -1.92 -9.83 -7.26
CA GLY A 73 -0.98 -10.81 -7.81
C GLY A 73 -1.20 -12.27 -7.46
N GLY A 74 -0.25 -13.12 -7.83
CA GLY A 74 -0.20 -14.52 -7.38
C GLY A 74 0.30 -14.59 -5.94
N THR A 75 1.51 -14.09 -5.72
CA THR A 75 2.17 -14.01 -4.41
C THR A 75 2.48 -12.56 -4.08
N ILE A 76 2.10 -12.12 -2.88
CA ILE A 76 2.39 -10.79 -2.35
C ILE A 76 3.10 -10.95 -1.01
N GLU A 77 4.27 -10.34 -0.85
CA GLU A 77 5.06 -10.33 0.38
C GLU A 77 5.39 -8.90 0.79
N ILE A 78 4.93 -8.50 1.97
CA ILE A 78 5.15 -7.18 2.54
C ILE A 78 6.08 -7.32 3.75
N ASN A 79 7.36 -7.02 3.56
CA ASN A 79 8.39 -7.03 4.61
C ASN A 79 8.70 -5.64 5.14
N GLY A 80 8.46 -4.62 4.32
CA GLY A 80 8.75 -3.22 4.60
C GLY A 80 7.63 -2.49 5.33
N THR A 81 7.58 -1.17 5.13
CA THR A 81 6.59 -0.29 5.79
C THR A 81 5.66 0.36 4.78
N ILE A 82 4.37 0.38 5.12
CA ILE A 82 3.33 1.14 4.41
C ILE A 82 2.81 2.17 5.43
N GLU A 83 2.94 3.45 5.12
CA GLU A 83 2.53 4.52 6.05
C GLU A 83 1.04 4.85 5.99
N GLY A 84 0.35 4.48 4.91
CA GLY A 84 -1.12 4.53 4.79
C GLY A 84 -1.76 3.14 4.80
N ASP A 85 -2.80 2.99 3.98
CA ASP A 85 -3.61 1.77 3.90
C ASP A 85 -2.98 0.68 3.02
N LEU A 86 -3.26 -0.58 3.35
CA LEU A 86 -2.98 -1.73 2.49
C LEU A 86 -4.28 -2.31 1.91
N ILE A 87 -4.38 -2.38 0.58
CA ILE A 87 -5.35 -3.22 -0.13
C ILE A 87 -4.58 -4.26 -0.93
N ALA A 88 -4.69 -5.54 -0.57
CA ALA A 88 -4.00 -6.62 -1.26
C ALA A 88 -4.94 -7.77 -1.64
N ALA A 89 -4.80 -8.29 -2.86
CA ALA A 89 -5.44 -9.55 -3.20
C ALA A 89 -4.56 -10.47 -4.06
N GLY A 90 -4.43 -11.73 -3.63
CA GLY A 90 -3.68 -12.73 -4.38
C GLY A 90 -3.95 -14.18 -3.96
N GLN A 91 -3.23 -15.14 -4.52
CA GLN A 91 -3.32 -16.53 -4.05
C GLN A 91 -2.73 -16.65 -2.65
N SER A 92 -1.56 -16.03 -2.43
CA SER A 92 -0.91 -15.93 -1.13
C SER A 92 -0.59 -14.47 -0.83
N VAL A 93 -0.93 -14.01 0.38
CA VAL A 93 -0.52 -12.69 0.88
C VAL A 93 0.11 -12.86 2.25
N THR A 94 1.35 -12.38 2.38
CA THR A 94 2.11 -12.40 3.63
C THR A 94 2.47 -10.97 4.03
N VAL A 95 2.14 -10.58 5.26
CA VAL A 95 2.51 -9.28 5.84
C VAL A 95 3.41 -9.51 7.05
N ASN A 96 4.71 -9.37 6.84
CA ASN A 96 5.75 -9.48 7.88
C ASN A 96 6.14 -8.10 8.43
N GLY A 97 5.94 -7.04 7.65
CA GLY A 97 6.27 -5.67 8.00
C GLY A 97 5.15 -4.93 8.72
N THR A 98 5.11 -3.61 8.56
CA THR A 98 4.16 -2.72 9.26
C THR A 98 3.25 -2.01 8.27
N VAL A 99 1.94 -2.06 8.54
CA VAL A 99 0.92 -1.17 7.95
C VAL A 99 0.51 -0.19 9.04
N LYS A 100 0.74 1.11 8.82
CA LYS A 100 0.52 2.13 9.85
C LYS A 100 -0.94 2.57 10.01
N ASP A 101 -1.81 2.14 9.10
CA ASP A 101 -3.25 2.41 9.12
C ASP A 101 -4.00 1.07 8.92
N ASP A 102 -5.05 1.04 8.09
CA ASP A 102 -5.87 -0.16 7.86
C ASP A 102 -5.25 -1.15 6.87
N ALA A 103 -5.63 -2.43 7.00
CA ALA A 103 -5.33 -3.46 6.00
C ALA A 103 -6.60 -4.22 5.56
N ARG A 104 -6.81 -4.31 4.24
CA ARG A 104 -7.89 -5.05 3.59
C ARG A 104 -7.28 -6.09 2.64
N ILE A 105 -7.32 -7.36 3.04
CA ILE A 105 -6.55 -8.42 2.37
C ILE A 105 -7.46 -9.58 1.97
N ALA A 106 -7.35 -10.04 0.72
CA ALA A 106 -8.09 -11.20 0.22
C ALA A 106 -7.18 -12.24 -0.44
N GLY A 107 -7.46 -13.53 -0.23
CA GLY A 107 -6.68 -14.57 -0.90
C GLY A 107 -7.00 -16.01 -0.51
N TYR A 108 -6.22 -16.97 -1.01
CA TYR A 108 -6.36 -18.35 -0.56
C TYR A 108 -5.67 -18.55 0.80
N ALA A 109 -4.39 -18.20 0.89
CA ALA A 109 -3.62 -18.26 2.12
C ALA A 109 -3.17 -16.87 2.55
N LEU A 110 -3.56 -16.47 3.76
CA LEU A 110 -3.22 -15.18 4.36
C LEU A 110 -2.34 -15.42 5.60
N SER A 111 -1.21 -14.73 5.69
CA SER A 111 -0.30 -14.80 6.83
C SER A 111 0.05 -13.40 7.30
N ILE A 112 -0.19 -13.13 8.59
CA ILE A 112 0.18 -11.88 9.25
C ILE A 112 1.22 -12.23 10.31
N GLY A 113 2.46 -11.79 10.07
CA GLY A 113 3.58 -11.93 11.00
C GLY A 113 4.01 -10.60 11.63
N GLY A 114 3.62 -9.47 11.03
CA GLY A 114 3.93 -8.12 11.49
C GLY A 114 2.73 -7.38 12.07
N GLU A 115 2.73 -6.06 11.91
CA GLU A 115 1.84 -5.14 12.63
C GLU A 115 0.87 -4.44 11.66
N VAL A 116 -0.42 -4.43 12.01
CA VAL A 116 -1.43 -3.54 11.42
C VAL A 116 -1.88 -2.62 12.55
N MET A 117 -1.62 -1.31 12.40
CA MET A 117 -1.75 -0.38 13.52
C MET A 117 -3.20 0.04 13.82
N ASP A 118 -4.12 -0.15 12.88
CA ASP A 118 -5.57 0.05 13.08
C ASP A 118 -6.34 -1.23 12.69
N ASP A 119 -7.32 -1.18 11.77
CA ASP A 119 -8.20 -2.31 11.50
C ASP A 119 -7.63 -3.31 10.47
N LEU A 120 -7.86 -4.60 10.70
CA LEU A 120 -7.54 -5.68 9.76
C LEU A 120 -8.80 -6.39 9.28
N VAL A 121 -9.11 -6.27 7.98
CA VAL A 121 -10.19 -7.00 7.33
C VAL A 121 -9.62 -8.02 6.36
N THR A 122 -9.97 -9.28 6.55
CA THR A 122 -9.42 -10.41 5.80
C THR A 122 -10.52 -11.33 5.25
N ALA A 123 -10.35 -11.79 4.02
CA ALA A 123 -11.24 -12.77 3.41
C ALA A 123 -10.46 -13.84 2.64
N GLY A 124 -10.63 -15.12 2.99
CA GLY A 124 -9.88 -16.16 2.30
C GLY A 124 -10.19 -17.59 2.69
N PHE A 125 -9.39 -18.55 2.22
CA PHE A 125 -9.53 -19.92 2.70
C PHE A 125 -8.94 -20.05 4.11
N SER A 126 -7.73 -19.55 4.33
CA SER A 126 -7.10 -19.55 5.65
C SER A 126 -6.45 -18.23 6.04
N LEU A 127 -6.58 -17.87 7.32
CA LEU A 127 -5.80 -16.82 7.98
C LEU A 127 -4.91 -17.42 9.07
N GLU A 128 -3.63 -17.07 9.05
CA GLU A 128 -2.68 -17.32 10.13
C GLU A 128 -2.14 -15.99 10.67
N GLY A 129 -2.34 -15.73 11.96
CA GLY A 129 -1.67 -14.65 12.69
C GLY A 129 -0.59 -15.25 13.58
N GLY A 130 0.68 -14.92 13.32
CA GLY A 130 1.82 -15.42 14.08
C GLY A 130 1.88 -14.85 15.50
N SER A 131 2.68 -15.45 16.39
CA SER A 131 2.81 -14.96 17.78
C SER A 131 3.48 -13.59 17.91
N GLY A 132 4.07 -13.08 16.82
CA GLY A 132 4.63 -11.73 16.75
C GLY A 132 3.73 -10.73 16.05
N SER A 133 2.55 -11.14 15.57
CA SER A 133 1.66 -10.21 14.88
C SER A 133 0.79 -9.44 15.86
N SER A 134 0.41 -8.22 15.46
CA SER A 134 -0.54 -7.40 16.19
C SER A 134 -1.51 -6.69 15.26
N VAL A 135 -2.74 -6.51 15.73
CA VAL A 135 -3.77 -5.65 15.14
C VAL A 135 -4.13 -4.62 16.20
N GLY A 136 -3.94 -3.34 15.89
CA GLY A 136 -4.15 -2.23 16.83
C GLY A 136 -5.62 -1.86 17.03
N GLY A 137 -6.48 -2.18 16.06
CA GLY A 137 -7.93 -2.04 16.10
C GLY A 137 -8.66 -3.37 16.01
N ASP A 138 -9.73 -3.39 15.21
CA ASP A 138 -10.61 -4.54 15.07
C ASP A 138 -10.09 -5.53 14.01
N LEU A 139 -10.32 -6.82 14.25
CA LEU A 139 -10.05 -7.89 13.30
C LEU A 139 -11.34 -8.50 12.77
N ILE A 140 -11.55 -8.40 11.45
CA ILE A 140 -12.62 -9.12 10.75
C ILE A 140 -11.99 -10.20 9.87
N PHE A 141 -12.45 -11.44 10.02
CA PHE A 141 -12.09 -12.55 9.13
C PHE A 141 -13.32 -13.29 8.62
N ALA A 142 -13.37 -13.54 7.31
CA ALA A 142 -14.32 -14.45 6.70
C ALA A 142 -13.61 -15.51 5.86
N GLY A 143 -13.75 -16.79 6.22
CA GLY A 143 -13.10 -17.87 5.50
C GLY A 143 -13.41 -19.28 5.97
N TYR A 144 -12.53 -20.23 5.66
CA TYR A 144 -12.69 -21.61 6.11
C TYR A 144 -12.05 -21.84 7.48
N GLN A 145 -10.81 -21.37 7.69
CA GLN A 145 -10.11 -21.53 8.96
C GLN A 145 -9.29 -20.31 9.37
N ALA A 146 -9.19 -20.06 10.67
CA ALA A 146 -8.28 -19.07 11.24
C ALA A 146 -7.48 -19.64 12.42
N SER A 147 -6.20 -19.28 12.50
CA SER A 147 -5.35 -19.54 13.66
C SER A 147 -4.65 -18.24 14.07
N LEU A 148 -5.01 -17.69 15.22
CA LEU A 148 -4.54 -16.39 15.70
C LEU A 148 -3.69 -16.59 16.95
N ALA A 149 -2.38 -16.46 16.83
CA ALA A 149 -1.44 -16.53 17.95
C ALA A 149 -0.94 -15.16 18.42
N GLY A 150 -1.20 -14.10 17.65
CA GLY A 150 -0.84 -12.72 17.96
C GLY A 150 -1.90 -11.97 18.78
N GLU A 151 -1.73 -10.66 18.86
CA GLU A 151 -2.57 -9.76 19.67
C GLU A 151 -3.58 -9.01 18.78
N VAL A 152 -4.80 -8.81 19.29
CA VAL A 152 -5.80 -7.89 18.72
C VAL A 152 -6.24 -6.96 19.85
N ALA A 153 -6.11 -5.65 19.65
CA ALA A 153 -6.42 -4.64 20.67
C ALA A 153 -7.86 -4.08 20.57
N GLY A 154 -8.66 -4.63 19.66
CA GLY A 154 -10.09 -4.35 19.51
C GLY A 154 -10.92 -5.63 19.47
N ASP A 155 -12.09 -5.55 18.84
CA ASP A 155 -12.99 -6.68 18.68
C ASP A 155 -12.51 -7.62 17.56
N ALA A 156 -12.81 -8.93 17.69
CA ALA A 156 -12.47 -9.93 16.67
C ALA A 156 -13.73 -10.67 16.16
N ASP A 157 -14.18 -10.31 14.96
CA ASP A 157 -15.31 -10.94 14.27
C ASP A 157 -14.82 -12.00 13.29
N LEU A 158 -14.88 -13.28 13.71
CA LEU A 158 -14.31 -14.41 12.97
C LEU A 158 -15.40 -15.36 12.46
N ALA A 159 -15.59 -15.41 11.14
CA ALA A 159 -16.48 -16.34 10.47
C ALA A 159 -15.67 -17.45 9.78
N GLY A 160 -15.71 -18.67 10.33
CA GLY A 160 -15.10 -19.84 9.71
C GLY A 160 -15.55 -21.18 10.27
N GLY A 161 -15.21 -22.26 9.58
CA GLY A 161 -15.51 -23.63 10.01
C GLY A 161 -14.61 -24.11 11.16
N ALA A 162 -13.38 -23.60 11.23
CA ALA A 162 -12.45 -23.88 12.33
C ALA A 162 -11.69 -22.61 12.73
N VAL A 163 -11.83 -22.18 13.98
CA VAL A 163 -11.11 -21.01 14.52
C VAL A 163 -10.34 -21.43 15.76
N LYS A 164 -9.04 -21.10 15.79
CA LYS A 164 -8.18 -21.25 16.95
C LYS A 164 -7.63 -19.89 17.35
N ILE A 165 -7.78 -19.55 18.62
CA ILE A 165 -7.22 -18.34 19.22
C ILE A 165 -6.25 -18.80 20.31
N ALA A 166 -4.99 -18.39 20.19
CA ALA A 166 -3.88 -18.72 21.08
C ALA A 166 -3.16 -17.47 21.61
N GLY A 167 -3.44 -16.30 21.05
CA GLY A 167 -3.03 -15.00 21.58
C GLY A 167 -4.15 -14.31 22.37
N SER A 168 -4.08 -12.99 22.46
CA SER A 168 -5.01 -12.14 23.21
C SER A 168 -5.91 -11.31 22.30
N ILE A 169 -7.12 -11.01 22.79
CA ILE A 169 -8.07 -10.06 22.24
C ILE A 169 -8.53 -9.22 23.43
N GLU A 170 -8.16 -7.94 23.47
CA GLU A 170 -8.37 -7.06 24.64
C GLU A 170 -8.89 -5.67 24.27
#